data_AF-A0A2W5RR46-F1
#
_entry.id   AF-A0A2W5RR46-F1
#
_cell.length_a   1.000
_cell.length_b   1.000
_cell.length_c   1.000
_cell.angle_alpha   90.00
_cell.angle_beta   90.00
_cell.angle_gamma   90.00
#
_symmetry.space_group_name_H-M   'P 1'
#
loop_
_entity.id
_entity.type
_entity.pdbx_description
1 polymer ?
#
loop_
_entity_poly.entity_id
_entity_poly.type
_entity_poly.pdbx_seq_one_letter_code
_entity_poly.pdbx_strand_id
1 'polypeptide(L)'
;MSDCPIEELPKNLIYYTSTEISRRGQTRFDINTHFFNPTIKRSIQLKLPIESIILYDYLTPIVGSELKELFFHTLENVNFTVFRTITLLGDEHKKRDQGRICFEFDYYSKVLNKNLIIQIPKLILARDLFFSHPYLLRAALFAENYSTDILVDTNDEKAIHITIAQNKKILRADISDPHFLKKLALILLQPDLNKAFLSIYQKTIIDQNNAKNFNFDMNIPEIKNIDLTVDGIYDKETGIYRIERITSFKNLETGIDRPVQFHFTTRKMIQQIKNPQVQRSNKPKLTNSSKEKLNQNADADIDQRLIKLRNLPAEIYTIEDLKISLETPPTKTTVRNKILKKMDENKNQDEGFAGGEGDIEGTIPGFTHESDTQIERITHEDLIKVLNQIEEVGYDIKEIYNSPFKKHNPFRGHNFSNGKQLRYFYVYKIINKQNHEKFYLCEIDTSDGKKNISTLLLRYEERTQLLIETDLEKLNNSILSQSLSWPKKFLSEIRGITAFTTINHPSKQKQLDDENYYADWAQRIIVKVQLI
;
A
#
# COMPACT_ATOMS: atom_id res chain seq x y z
N MET A 1 3.15 4.70 9.66
CA MET A 1 2.30 5.39 8.67
C MET A 1 3.17 5.65 7.47
N SER A 2 2.64 5.49 6.26
CA SER A 2 3.39 5.78 5.04
C SER A 2 3.71 7.27 4.98
N ASP A 3 4.91 7.63 4.52
CA ASP A 3 5.35 9.03 4.49
C ASP A 3 4.51 9.89 3.51
N CYS A 4 3.82 9.26 2.54
CA CYS A 4 2.95 9.90 1.56
C CYS A 4 2.01 8.86 0.91
N PRO A 5 0.73 9.18 0.61
CA PRO A 5 -0.12 8.29 -0.16
C PRO A 5 0.45 8.07 -1.57
N ILE A 6 0.30 6.85 -2.10
CA ILE A 6 0.87 6.48 -3.41
C ILE A 6 0.23 7.30 -4.53
N GLU A 7 -1.05 7.63 -4.41
CA GLU A 7 -1.77 8.43 -5.41
C GLU A 7 -1.22 9.85 -5.57
N GLU A 8 -0.50 10.35 -4.56
CA GLU A 8 0.08 11.71 -4.56
C GLU A 8 1.51 11.78 -5.08
N LEU A 9 2.09 10.62 -5.41
CA LEU A 9 3.41 10.55 -6.01
C LEU A 9 3.38 11.09 -7.46
N PRO A 10 4.43 11.81 -7.90
CA PRO A 10 4.57 12.19 -9.30
C PRO A 10 4.44 10.99 -10.25
N LYS A 11 3.67 11.13 -11.34
CA LYS A 11 3.44 10.05 -12.31
C LYS A 11 4.72 9.58 -13.01
N ASN A 12 5.75 10.41 -13.03
CA ASN A 12 7.04 10.13 -13.66
C ASN A 12 8.10 9.66 -12.66
N LEU A 13 7.72 9.28 -11.44
CA LEU A 13 8.68 8.67 -10.51
C LEU A 13 9.20 7.35 -11.09
N ILE A 14 10.51 7.19 -11.00
CA ILE A 14 11.21 6.00 -11.43
C ILE A 14 11.56 5.21 -10.18
N TYR A 15 11.19 3.94 -10.14
CA TYR A 15 11.55 3.05 -9.05
C TYR A 15 13.05 2.67 -9.12
N TYR A 16 13.74 2.55 -7.99
CA TYR A 16 15.12 2.06 -7.97
C TYR A 16 15.21 0.72 -7.27
N THR A 17 14.66 0.68 -6.06
CA THR A 17 14.84 -0.46 -5.18
C THR A 17 13.85 -0.51 -4.05
N SER A 18 13.58 -1.74 -3.64
CA SER A 18 12.96 -2.07 -2.38
C SER A 18 13.86 -3.07 -1.69
N THR A 19 14.45 -2.65 -0.58
CA THR A 19 15.47 -3.43 0.10
C THR A 19 14.87 -4.12 1.32
N GLU A 20 14.22 -3.32 2.17
CA GLU A 20 13.94 -3.72 3.54
C GLU A 20 12.44 -3.63 3.85
N ILE A 21 11.90 -4.72 4.36
CA ILE A 21 10.53 -4.88 4.85
C ILE A 21 10.53 -4.59 6.35
N SER A 22 9.53 -3.83 6.80
CA SER A 22 9.31 -3.51 8.22
C SER A 22 7.86 -3.70 8.60
N ARG A 23 7.59 -3.98 9.88
CA ARG A 23 6.23 -4.23 10.35
C ARG A 23 5.43 -2.93 10.49
N ARG A 24 4.19 -2.94 10.03
CA ARG A 24 3.17 -1.89 10.22
C ARG A 24 2.01 -2.46 11.05
N GLY A 25 2.03 -2.21 12.35
CA GLY A 25 1.04 -2.81 13.26
C GLY A 25 1.24 -4.33 13.39
N GLN A 26 0.19 -5.07 13.76
CA GLN A 26 0.31 -6.52 13.96
C GLN A 26 0.28 -7.33 12.66
N THR A 27 -0.47 -6.89 11.66
CA THR A 27 -0.86 -7.70 10.49
C THR A 27 -0.52 -7.07 9.15
N ARG A 28 0.36 -6.06 9.09
CA ARG A 28 0.75 -5.41 7.82
C ARG A 28 2.24 -5.18 7.76
N PHE A 29 2.74 -5.06 6.53
CA PHE A 29 4.13 -4.73 6.25
C PHE A 29 4.22 -3.44 5.44
N ASP A 30 5.28 -2.69 5.72
CA ASP A 30 5.75 -1.61 4.87
C ASP A 30 7.08 -2.02 4.24
N ILE A 31 7.41 -1.45 3.09
CA ILE A 31 8.64 -1.65 2.36
C ILE A 31 9.34 -0.33 2.09
N ASN A 32 10.63 -0.29 2.40
CA ASN A 32 11.48 0.85 2.13
C ASN A 32 11.76 0.91 0.63
N THR A 33 11.20 1.92 -0.02
CA THR A 33 11.18 2.09 -1.47
C THR A 33 12.00 3.31 -1.85
N HIS A 34 12.96 3.15 -2.74
CA HIS A 34 13.73 4.25 -3.30
C HIS A 34 13.21 4.58 -4.69
N PHE A 35 12.98 5.86 -4.94
CA PHE A 35 12.52 6.42 -6.19
C PHE A 35 13.49 7.50 -6.71
N PHE A 36 13.47 7.77 -8.01
CA PHE A 36 13.99 8.98 -8.62
C PHE A 36 12.81 9.85 -9.04
N ASN A 37 12.90 11.12 -8.75
CA ASN A 37 12.05 12.12 -9.38
C ASN A 37 12.83 12.79 -10.51
N PRO A 38 12.52 12.51 -11.78
CA PRO A 38 13.25 13.06 -12.92
C PRO A 38 12.99 14.56 -13.10
N THR A 39 11.83 15.08 -12.64
CA THR A 39 11.52 16.52 -12.71
C THR A 39 12.48 17.34 -11.86
N ILE A 40 12.80 16.85 -10.66
CA ILE A 40 13.67 17.56 -9.71
C ILE A 40 15.07 16.97 -9.61
N LYS A 41 15.38 15.96 -10.43
CA LYS A 41 16.64 15.18 -10.46
C LYS A 41 17.10 14.73 -9.07
N ARG A 42 16.18 14.19 -8.27
CA ARG A 42 16.46 13.81 -6.87
C ARG A 42 16.01 12.39 -6.55
N SER A 43 16.80 11.67 -5.77
CA SER A 43 16.38 10.39 -5.18
C SER A 43 15.55 10.61 -3.91
N ILE A 44 14.50 9.83 -3.74
CA ILE A 44 13.54 9.89 -2.65
C ILE A 44 13.48 8.52 -2.02
N GLN A 45 13.51 8.44 -0.68
CA GLN A 45 13.31 7.20 0.04
C GLN A 45 12.01 7.29 0.83
N LEU A 46 11.06 6.41 0.54
CA LEU A 46 9.75 6.38 1.18
C LEU A 46 9.49 5.03 1.80
N LYS A 47 8.81 5.04 2.95
CA LYS A 47 8.20 3.84 3.51
C LYS A 47 6.78 3.70 2.97
N LEU A 48 6.55 2.71 2.12
CA LEU A 48 5.26 2.45 1.47
C LEU A 48 4.64 1.14 1.99
N PRO A 49 3.31 0.94 1.90
CA PRO A 49 2.71 -0.37 2.12
C PRO A 49 3.38 -1.43 1.23
N ILE A 50 3.57 -2.66 1.71
CA ILE A 50 4.18 -3.74 0.91
C ILE A 50 3.41 -3.99 -0.39
N GLU A 51 2.10 -3.78 -0.41
CA GLU A 51 1.26 -3.92 -1.61
C GLU A 51 1.63 -2.94 -2.73
N SER A 52 2.36 -1.86 -2.42
CA SER A 52 2.87 -0.91 -3.41
C SER A 52 3.79 -1.55 -4.45
N ILE A 53 4.40 -2.71 -4.16
CA ILE A 53 5.26 -3.41 -5.14
C ILE A 53 4.51 -3.85 -6.40
N ILE A 54 3.18 -4.02 -6.28
CA ILE A 54 2.30 -4.34 -7.41
C ILE A 54 2.12 -3.10 -8.30
N LEU A 55 2.37 -1.90 -7.78
CA LEU A 55 2.14 -0.62 -8.46
C LEU A 55 3.37 -0.07 -9.15
N TYR A 56 4.52 -0.75 -9.05
CA TYR A 56 5.73 -0.29 -9.69
C TYR A 56 5.58 -0.44 -11.19
N ASP A 57 5.31 0.70 -11.84
CA ASP A 57 5.14 0.83 -13.28
C ASP A 57 6.42 0.44 -14.01
N TYR A 58 6.25 -0.08 -15.22
CA TYR A 58 7.34 -0.60 -16.05
C TYR A 58 8.27 0.46 -16.64
N LEU A 59 8.01 1.75 -16.37
CA LEU A 59 8.85 2.87 -16.77
C LEU A 59 10.06 3.04 -15.84
N THR A 60 10.72 1.94 -15.48
CA THR A 60 11.77 1.94 -14.46
C THR A 60 13.18 1.89 -15.08
N PRO A 61 13.87 3.01 -15.32
CA PRO A 61 15.30 3.08 -15.59
C PRO A 61 16.14 2.88 -14.33
N ILE A 62 17.28 2.22 -14.49
CA ILE A 62 18.02 1.59 -13.40
C ILE A 62 19.48 2.07 -13.33
N VAL A 63 20.01 2.07 -12.10
CA VAL A 63 21.42 2.22 -11.65
C VAL A 63 22.19 3.45 -12.15
N GLY A 64 22.24 4.45 -11.27
CA GLY A 64 23.16 5.58 -11.36
C GLY A 64 22.51 6.91 -11.01
N SER A 65 23.26 8.00 -11.23
CA SER A 65 22.72 9.36 -11.37
C SER A 65 22.07 9.60 -12.75
N GLU A 66 22.16 8.62 -13.66
CA GLU A 66 21.70 8.70 -15.05
C GLU A 66 20.72 7.58 -15.39
N LEU A 67 19.79 7.88 -16.31
CA LEU A 67 18.80 6.95 -16.83
C LEU A 67 19.52 5.98 -17.79
N LYS A 68 19.60 4.69 -17.44
CA LYS A 68 20.04 3.66 -18.40
C LYS A 68 18.81 3.03 -19.06
N GLU A 69 18.90 2.84 -20.37
CA GLU A 69 17.88 2.17 -21.18
C GLU A 69 17.78 0.69 -20.76
N LEU A 70 16.54 0.21 -20.63
CA LEU A 70 16.30 -1.22 -20.42
C LEU A 70 16.50 -1.94 -21.73
N PHE A 71 17.25 -3.03 -21.68
CA PHE A 71 17.37 -3.92 -22.80
C PHE A 71 16.30 -4.99 -22.66
N PHE A 72 15.54 -5.19 -23.74
CA PHE A 72 14.64 -6.32 -23.86
C PHE A 72 15.46 -7.55 -24.26
N HIS A 73 15.25 -8.67 -23.56
CA HIS A 73 15.90 -9.93 -23.91
C HIS A 73 15.00 -11.13 -23.64
N THR A 74 15.16 -12.18 -24.46
CA THR A 74 14.56 -13.49 -24.21
C THR A 74 15.67 -14.45 -23.79
N LEU A 75 15.56 -14.98 -22.57
CA LEU A 75 16.43 -16.03 -22.06
C LEU A 75 15.75 -17.37 -22.35
N GLU A 76 16.35 -18.20 -23.20
CA GLU A 76 15.76 -19.48 -23.62
C GLU A 76 16.25 -20.64 -22.74
N ASN A 77 15.39 -21.62 -22.49
CA ASN A 77 15.70 -22.88 -21.80
C ASN A 77 16.38 -22.68 -20.43
N VAL A 78 15.93 -21.68 -19.66
CA VAL A 78 16.48 -21.37 -18.35
C VAL A 78 16.08 -22.46 -17.35
N ASN A 79 17.07 -22.99 -16.63
CA ASN A 79 16.85 -23.96 -15.57
C ASN A 79 17.03 -23.29 -14.20
N PHE A 80 15.98 -23.24 -13.39
CA PHE A 80 16.03 -22.55 -12.11
C PHE A 80 16.85 -23.31 -11.06
N THR A 81 17.04 -24.63 -11.23
CA THR A 81 17.77 -25.45 -10.26
C THR A 81 19.26 -25.12 -10.18
N VAL A 82 19.82 -24.37 -11.14
CA VAL A 82 21.23 -23.96 -11.13
C VAL A 82 21.46 -22.61 -10.45
N PHE A 83 20.39 -21.93 -10.04
CA PHE A 83 20.48 -20.58 -9.50
C PHE A 83 21.16 -20.58 -8.13
N ARG A 84 22.12 -19.70 -7.94
CA ARG A 84 22.79 -19.46 -6.67
C ARG A 84 22.18 -18.25 -5.99
N THR A 85 22.02 -18.29 -4.67
CA THR A 85 21.60 -17.10 -3.92
C THR A 85 22.83 -16.24 -3.64
N ILE A 86 22.76 -14.96 -4.01
CA ILE A 86 23.77 -13.96 -3.68
C ILE A 86 23.12 -12.78 -2.95
N THR A 87 23.90 -12.08 -2.14
CA THR A 87 23.51 -10.79 -1.58
C THR A 87 24.40 -9.73 -2.22
N LEU A 88 23.79 -8.72 -2.84
CA LEU A 88 24.53 -7.63 -3.44
C LEU A 88 25.21 -6.80 -2.33
N LEU A 89 26.54 -6.90 -2.29
CA LEU A 89 27.38 -6.04 -1.48
C LEU A 89 27.41 -4.67 -2.18
N GLY A 90 26.95 -3.63 -1.48
CA GLY A 90 26.93 -2.28 -2.04
C GLY A 90 28.35 -1.83 -2.35
N ASP A 91 28.58 -1.40 -3.58
CA ASP A 91 29.77 -0.62 -3.94
C ASP A 91 29.67 0.78 -3.28
N GLU A 92 30.78 1.43 -2.95
CA GLU A 92 30.77 2.74 -2.25
C GLU A 92 29.97 3.81 -3.03
N HIS A 93 29.91 3.65 -4.36
CA HIS A 93 29.14 4.49 -5.29
C HIS A 93 27.70 4.00 -5.56
N LYS A 94 27.32 2.80 -5.11
CA LYS A 94 25.99 2.17 -5.32
C LYS A 94 25.36 1.67 -4.01
N LYS A 95 25.37 2.49 -2.95
CA LYS A 95 24.66 2.24 -1.67
C LYS A 95 23.18 1.80 -1.82
N ARG A 96 22.56 2.10 -2.97
CA ARG A 96 21.14 1.79 -3.27
C ARG A 96 20.86 0.30 -3.52
N ASP A 97 21.87 -0.50 -3.88
CA ASP A 97 21.68 -1.95 -4.13
C ASP A 97 22.09 -2.82 -2.93
N GLN A 98 22.63 -2.20 -1.88
CA GLN A 98 23.18 -2.88 -0.72
C GLN A 98 22.10 -3.70 0.00
N GLY A 99 22.38 -4.99 0.21
CA GLY A 99 21.49 -5.91 0.94
C GLY A 99 20.39 -6.55 0.10
N ARG A 100 20.30 -6.24 -1.20
CA ARG A 100 19.37 -6.95 -2.10
C ARG A 100 19.79 -8.40 -2.27
N ILE A 101 18.85 -9.32 -2.03
CA ILE A 101 19.05 -10.75 -2.24
C ILE A 101 18.61 -11.08 -3.68
N CYS A 102 19.50 -11.71 -4.43
CA CYS A 102 19.28 -12.09 -5.83
C CYS A 102 19.54 -13.59 -6.04
N PHE A 103 18.94 -14.11 -7.12
CA PHE A 103 19.39 -15.32 -7.77
C PHE A 103 20.39 -14.98 -8.88
N GLU A 104 21.46 -15.75 -8.98
CA GLU A 104 22.51 -15.59 -9.97
C GLU A 104 22.77 -16.90 -10.72
N PHE A 105 22.97 -16.81 -12.04
CA PHE A 105 23.34 -17.94 -12.88
C PHE A 105 24.08 -17.50 -14.15
N ASP A 106 24.88 -18.41 -14.69
CA ASP A 106 25.56 -18.22 -15.98
C ASP A 106 24.59 -18.50 -17.14
N TYR A 107 24.60 -17.64 -18.15
CA TYR A 107 23.79 -17.76 -19.35
C TYR A 107 24.59 -17.47 -20.60
N TYR A 108 24.59 -18.39 -21.56
CA TYR A 108 25.19 -18.15 -22.87
C TYR A 108 24.17 -17.48 -23.79
N SER A 109 24.39 -16.19 -24.09
CA SER A 109 23.54 -15.45 -25.03
C SER A 109 23.96 -15.75 -26.46
N LYS A 110 23.10 -16.44 -27.20
CA LYS A 110 23.28 -16.69 -28.65
C LYS A 110 23.33 -15.37 -29.44
N VAL A 111 22.54 -14.38 -29.04
CA VAL A 111 22.46 -13.06 -29.69
C VAL A 111 23.78 -12.30 -29.55
N LEU A 112 24.39 -12.34 -28.37
CA LEU A 112 25.64 -11.64 -28.09
C LEU A 112 26.88 -12.52 -28.29
N ASN A 113 26.69 -13.80 -28.63
CA ASN A 113 27.71 -14.84 -28.74
C ASN A 113 28.71 -14.85 -27.55
N LYS A 114 28.18 -14.74 -26.32
CA LYS A 114 29.01 -14.66 -25.11
C LYS A 114 28.27 -15.13 -23.86
N ASN A 115 29.03 -15.54 -22.85
CA ASN A 115 28.51 -15.81 -21.51
C ASN A 115 28.20 -14.50 -20.78
N LEU A 116 27.05 -14.47 -20.13
CA LEU A 116 26.55 -13.41 -19.27
C LEU A 116 26.34 -13.99 -17.87
N ILE A 117 26.54 -13.15 -16.85
CA ILE A 117 26.07 -13.45 -15.49
C ILE A 117 24.70 -12.79 -15.34
N ILE A 118 23.66 -13.59 -15.18
CA ILE A 118 22.30 -13.09 -14.99
C ILE A 118 22.02 -12.94 -13.49
N GLN A 119 21.51 -11.76 -13.08
CA GLN A 119 21.08 -11.50 -11.72
C GLN A 119 19.60 -11.14 -11.67
N ILE A 120 18.82 -11.88 -10.88
CA ILE A 120 17.38 -11.67 -10.67
C ILE A 120 17.12 -11.38 -9.20
N PRO A 121 16.70 -10.16 -8.82
CA PRO A 121 16.28 -9.89 -7.46
C PRO A 121 15.12 -10.80 -7.06
N LYS A 122 15.18 -11.40 -5.87
CA LYS A 122 14.17 -12.36 -5.42
C LYS A 122 12.77 -11.75 -5.36
N LEU A 123 12.67 -10.49 -4.94
CA LEU A 123 11.41 -9.75 -4.92
C LEU A 123 10.83 -9.54 -6.32
N ILE A 124 11.67 -9.30 -7.34
CA ILE A 124 11.23 -9.15 -8.74
C ILE A 124 10.68 -10.47 -9.26
N LEU A 125 11.39 -11.57 -9.02
CA LEU A 125 10.90 -12.90 -9.38
C LEU A 125 9.57 -13.20 -8.68
N ALA A 126 9.46 -12.99 -7.37
CA ALA A 126 8.23 -13.22 -6.62
C ALA A 126 7.07 -12.32 -7.07
N ARG A 127 7.35 -11.04 -7.36
CA ARG A 127 6.37 -10.10 -7.87
C ARG A 127 5.75 -10.60 -9.16
N ASP A 128 6.59 -10.95 -10.13
CA ASP A 128 6.15 -11.29 -11.47
C ASP A 128 5.56 -12.71 -11.53
N LEU A 129 6.13 -13.65 -10.76
CA LEU A 129 5.67 -15.03 -10.70
C LEU A 129 4.40 -15.21 -9.84
N PHE A 130 4.33 -14.59 -8.66
CA PHE A 130 3.28 -14.86 -7.66
C PHE A 130 2.36 -13.67 -7.37
N PHE A 131 2.87 -12.44 -7.30
CA PHE A 131 2.12 -11.30 -6.74
C PHE A 131 1.29 -10.53 -7.79
N SER A 132 0.42 -11.22 -8.52
CA SER A 132 -0.56 -10.56 -9.41
C SER A 132 -1.69 -9.85 -8.67
N HIS A 133 -1.88 -10.16 -7.39
CA HIS A 133 -2.96 -9.60 -6.57
C HIS A 133 -2.49 -9.37 -5.13
N PRO A 134 -2.96 -8.29 -4.46
CA PRO A 134 -2.65 -8.04 -3.04
C PRO A 134 -2.94 -9.23 -2.13
N TYR A 135 -3.98 -10.01 -2.45
CA TYR A 135 -4.30 -11.24 -1.72
C TYR A 135 -3.12 -12.24 -1.71
N LEU A 136 -2.50 -12.50 -2.85
CA LEU A 136 -1.40 -13.48 -2.97
C LEU A 136 -0.16 -13.00 -2.24
N LEU A 137 0.15 -11.70 -2.33
CA LEU A 137 1.24 -11.09 -1.58
C LEU A 137 1.05 -11.24 -0.07
N ARG A 138 -0.15 -10.95 0.43
CA ARG A 138 -0.48 -11.15 1.85
C ARG A 138 -0.43 -12.63 2.22
N ALA A 139 -1.02 -13.51 1.41
CA ALA A 139 -1.01 -14.93 1.65
C ALA A 139 0.42 -15.50 1.72
N ALA A 140 1.37 -14.95 0.97
CA ALA A 140 2.78 -15.34 1.03
C ALA A 140 3.53 -14.83 2.28
N LEU A 141 3.08 -13.73 2.89
CA LEU A 141 3.75 -13.08 4.02
C LEU A 141 3.12 -13.39 5.38
N PHE A 142 1.92 -13.98 5.43
CA PHE A 142 1.18 -14.22 6.67
C PHE A 142 0.86 -15.70 6.93
N ALA A 143 0.79 -16.05 8.22
CA ALA A 143 0.58 -17.41 8.76
C ALA A 143 -0.61 -18.17 8.18
N GLU A 144 -1.62 -17.45 7.70
CA GLU A 144 -2.84 -18.04 7.19
C GLU A 144 -2.68 -18.67 5.79
N ASN A 145 -1.57 -18.45 5.08
CA ASN A 145 -1.12 -19.16 3.86
C ASN A 145 -2.26 -19.65 2.97
N TYR A 146 -3.14 -18.76 2.48
CA TYR A 146 -4.39 -19.03 1.74
C TYR A 146 -5.33 -20.14 2.27
N SER A 147 -4.92 -20.92 3.26
CA SER A 147 -5.53 -22.14 3.77
C SER A 147 -6.77 -21.84 4.59
N THR A 148 -6.89 -20.62 5.12
CA THR A 148 -8.11 -20.19 5.80
C THR A 148 -9.23 -19.81 4.84
N ASP A 149 -8.88 -19.52 3.58
CA ASP A 149 -9.77 -18.94 2.58
C ASP A 149 -9.97 -19.85 1.37
N ILE A 150 -9.14 -20.90 1.20
CA ILE A 150 -9.15 -21.80 0.04
C ILE A 150 -9.20 -23.26 0.48
N LEU A 151 -10.02 -24.05 -0.20
CA LEU A 151 -10.09 -25.51 -0.13
C LEU A 151 -9.80 -26.08 -1.52
N VAL A 152 -8.89 -27.05 -1.60
CA VAL A 152 -8.59 -27.78 -2.83
C VAL A 152 -9.05 -29.22 -2.63
N ASP A 153 -9.86 -29.72 -3.56
CA ASP A 153 -10.32 -31.11 -3.61
C ASP A 153 -9.84 -31.74 -4.93
N THR A 154 -8.97 -32.73 -4.81
CA THR A 154 -8.38 -33.49 -5.91
C THR A 154 -8.93 -34.91 -6.01
N ASN A 155 -9.97 -35.25 -5.23
CA ASN A 155 -10.52 -36.62 -5.18
C ASN A 155 -11.39 -36.95 -6.39
N ASP A 156 -11.94 -35.95 -7.09
CA ASP A 156 -12.69 -36.21 -8.33
C ASP A 156 -11.72 -36.58 -9.46
N GLU A 157 -11.97 -37.73 -10.09
CA GLU A 157 -11.20 -38.23 -11.23
C GLU A 157 -11.37 -37.34 -12.48
N LYS A 158 -12.46 -36.57 -12.57
CA LYS A 158 -12.80 -35.76 -13.75
C LYS A 158 -12.28 -34.32 -13.67
N ALA A 159 -12.12 -33.76 -12.48
CA ALA A 159 -11.76 -32.36 -12.29
C ALA A 159 -11.09 -32.11 -10.94
N ILE A 160 -10.32 -31.02 -10.86
CA ILE A 160 -9.80 -30.50 -9.59
C ILE A 160 -10.68 -29.33 -9.16
N HIS A 161 -11.24 -29.41 -7.96
CA HIS A 161 -12.14 -28.38 -7.44
C HIS A 161 -11.40 -27.44 -6.49
N ILE A 162 -11.37 -26.14 -6.81
CA ILE A 162 -10.80 -25.10 -5.95
C ILE A 162 -11.95 -24.24 -5.43
N THR A 163 -12.24 -24.35 -4.14
CA THR A 163 -13.30 -23.59 -3.48
C THR A 163 -12.73 -22.40 -2.72
N ILE A 164 -13.19 -21.19 -3.06
CA ILE A 164 -12.76 -19.93 -2.47
C ILE A 164 -13.84 -19.38 -1.54
N ALA A 165 -13.42 -18.97 -0.34
CA ALA A 165 -14.27 -18.32 0.65
C ALA A 165 -14.60 -16.90 0.21
N GLN A 166 -15.89 -16.55 0.22
CA GLN A 166 -16.34 -15.16 0.13
C GLN A 166 -15.88 -14.42 1.38
N ASN A 167 -14.98 -13.45 1.18
CA ASN A 167 -14.49 -12.54 2.20
C ASN A 167 -14.21 -11.17 1.57
N LYS A 168 -13.83 -10.17 2.36
CA LYS A 168 -13.45 -8.84 1.85
C LYS A 168 -12.10 -8.84 1.11
N LYS A 169 -11.29 -9.90 1.24
CA LYS A 169 -9.92 -10.00 0.70
C LYS A 169 -9.89 -10.43 -0.79
N ILE A 170 -10.90 -11.18 -1.25
CA ILE A 170 -11.07 -11.63 -2.65
C ILE A 170 -12.47 -11.24 -3.10
N LEU A 171 -12.56 -10.28 -4.04
CA LEU A 171 -13.83 -9.79 -4.53
C LEU A 171 -14.34 -10.55 -5.74
N ARG A 172 -15.63 -10.38 -6.05
CA ARG A 172 -16.24 -10.93 -7.27
C ARG A 172 -15.53 -10.51 -8.56
N ALA A 173 -14.94 -9.31 -8.60
CA ALA A 173 -14.19 -8.83 -9.75
C ALA A 173 -12.83 -9.53 -9.94
N ASP A 174 -12.23 -10.03 -8.85
CA ASP A 174 -10.97 -10.80 -8.88
C ASP A 174 -11.23 -12.21 -9.39
N ILE A 175 -12.39 -12.74 -9.06
CA ILE A 175 -12.88 -14.05 -9.49
C ILE A 175 -13.16 -14.09 -10.99
N SER A 176 -13.59 -12.96 -11.56
CA SER A 176 -13.76 -12.84 -13.02
C SER A 176 -12.44 -12.62 -13.77
N ASP A 177 -11.29 -12.52 -13.10
CA ASP A 177 -9.98 -12.34 -13.75
C ASP A 177 -9.32 -13.69 -14.07
N PRO A 178 -9.22 -14.09 -15.35
CA PRO A 178 -8.57 -15.34 -15.74
C PRO A 178 -7.10 -15.41 -15.32
N HIS A 179 -6.38 -14.28 -15.29
CA HIS A 179 -4.97 -14.25 -14.92
C HIS A 179 -4.78 -14.53 -13.43
N PHE A 180 -5.65 -13.97 -12.59
CA PHE A 180 -5.67 -14.25 -11.16
C PHE A 180 -5.96 -15.73 -10.90
N LEU A 181 -7.02 -16.28 -11.52
CA LEU A 181 -7.39 -17.69 -11.36
C LEU A 181 -6.30 -18.64 -11.85
N LYS A 182 -5.67 -18.35 -13.01
CA LYS A 182 -4.57 -19.15 -13.55
C LYS A 182 -3.38 -19.17 -12.59
N LYS A 183 -2.93 -18.02 -12.10
CA LYS A 183 -1.83 -17.95 -11.13
C LYS A 183 -2.18 -18.64 -9.83
N LEU A 184 -3.41 -18.47 -9.33
CA LEU A 184 -3.86 -19.13 -8.12
C LEU A 184 -3.85 -20.66 -8.27
N ALA A 185 -4.36 -21.19 -9.38
CA ALA A 185 -4.30 -22.62 -9.68
C ALA A 185 -2.86 -23.14 -9.72
N LEU A 186 -1.97 -22.44 -10.44
CA LEU A 186 -0.55 -22.81 -10.54
C LEU A 186 0.14 -22.84 -9.17
N ILE A 187 -0.07 -21.82 -8.33
CA ILE A 187 0.51 -21.76 -6.97
C ILE A 187 -0.01 -22.91 -6.11
N LEU A 188 -1.27 -23.30 -6.25
CA LEU A 188 -1.89 -24.34 -5.43
C LEU A 188 -1.55 -25.76 -5.89
N LEU A 189 -1.41 -25.98 -7.20
CA LEU A 189 -1.37 -27.32 -7.80
C LEU A 189 0.01 -27.72 -8.33
N GLN A 190 0.86 -26.77 -8.74
CA GLN A 190 2.22 -27.09 -9.16
C GLN A 190 3.13 -27.19 -7.91
N PRO A 191 3.72 -28.36 -7.60
CA PRO A 191 4.40 -28.60 -6.33
C PRO A 191 5.57 -27.66 -6.03
N ASP A 192 6.38 -27.32 -7.03
CA ASP A 192 7.60 -26.51 -6.85
C ASP A 192 7.28 -25.03 -6.66
N LEU A 193 6.29 -24.51 -7.38
CA LEU A 193 5.72 -23.18 -7.21
C LEU A 193 5.07 -23.08 -5.83
N ASN A 194 4.33 -24.12 -5.41
CA ASN A 194 3.74 -24.17 -4.08
C ASN A 194 4.80 -24.09 -2.97
N LYS A 195 5.84 -24.94 -3.08
CA LYS A 195 6.96 -24.99 -2.14
C LYS A 195 7.71 -23.66 -2.09
N ALA A 196 8.00 -23.05 -3.23
CA ALA A 196 8.64 -21.74 -3.32
C ALA A 196 7.77 -20.64 -2.72
N PHE A 197 6.46 -20.64 -3.00
CA PHE A 197 5.51 -19.67 -2.44
C PHE A 197 5.44 -19.76 -0.90
N LEU A 198 5.30 -20.97 -0.35
CA LEU A 198 5.23 -21.18 1.10
C LEU A 198 6.55 -20.85 1.81
N SER A 199 7.69 -20.96 1.12
CA SER A 199 8.99 -20.60 1.68
C SER A 199 9.13 -19.12 2.03
N ILE A 200 8.36 -18.24 1.35
CA ILE A 200 8.35 -16.79 1.62
C ILE A 200 7.92 -16.55 3.07
N TYR A 201 6.82 -17.18 3.49
CA TYR A 201 6.32 -17.04 4.85
C TYR A 201 7.31 -17.62 5.88
N GLN A 202 7.86 -18.80 5.61
CA GLN A 202 8.82 -19.45 6.51
C GLN A 202 10.03 -18.55 6.78
N LYS A 203 10.62 -17.98 5.73
CA LYS A 203 11.75 -17.06 5.82
C LYS A 203 11.36 -15.77 6.54
N THR A 204 10.19 -15.23 6.21
CA THR A 204 9.63 -14.04 6.84
C THR A 204 9.49 -14.20 8.36
N ILE A 205 9.02 -15.33 8.88
CA ILE A 205 8.96 -15.58 10.34
C ILE A 205 10.34 -15.63 10.96
N ILE A 206 11.26 -16.38 10.35
CA ILE A 206 12.62 -16.58 10.87
C ILE A 206 13.31 -15.22 11.01
N ASP A 207 13.21 -14.39 9.98
CA ASP A 207 13.83 -13.06 9.98
C ASP A 207 13.14 -12.12 10.97
N GLN A 208 11.80 -12.19 11.11
CA GLN A 208 11.06 -11.42 12.11
C GLN A 208 11.46 -11.72 13.55
N ASN A 209 11.82 -12.97 13.84
CA ASN A 209 12.29 -13.35 15.17
C ASN A 209 13.66 -12.74 15.49
N ASN A 210 14.45 -12.42 14.45
CA ASN A 210 15.82 -11.96 14.59
C ASN A 210 15.95 -10.44 14.46
N ALA A 211 15.08 -9.77 13.69
CA ALA A 211 15.20 -8.36 13.39
C ALA A 211 13.85 -7.64 13.20
N LYS A 212 13.82 -6.35 13.58
CA LYS A 212 12.66 -5.47 13.38
C LYS A 212 12.39 -5.19 11.89
N ASN A 213 13.45 -5.20 11.10
CA ASN A 213 13.43 -5.03 9.66
C ASN A 213 14.21 -6.17 9.00
N PHE A 214 13.78 -6.62 7.83
CA PHE A 214 14.38 -7.76 7.14
C PHE A 214 14.25 -7.63 5.62
N ASN A 215 15.09 -8.33 4.87
CA ASN A 215 15.05 -8.32 3.41
C ASN A 215 14.06 -9.38 2.90
N PHE A 216 13.43 -9.14 1.75
CA PHE A 216 12.59 -10.15 1.11
C PHE A 216 13.43 -11.35 0.68
N ASP A 217 12.99 -12.56 1.05
CA ASP A 217 13.66 -13.80 0.65
C ASP A 217 12.65 -14.91 0.32
N MET A 218 13.06 -15.79 -0.58
CA MET A 218 12.32 -16.97 -1.02
C MET A 218 13.28 -18.07 -1.48
N ASN A 219 12.83 -19.32 -1.45
CA ASN A 219 13.49 -20.43 -2.12
C ASN A 219 13.12 -20.39 -3.61
N ILE A 220 14.07 -20.80 -4.46
CA ILE A 220 13.82 -20.91 -5.90
C ILE A 220 12.85 -22.09 -6.17
N PRO A 221 11.87 -21.96 -7.07
CA PRO A 221 11.11 -23.12 -7.53
C PRO A 221 11.98 -23.99 -8.43
N GLU A 222 11.90 -25.31 -8.28
CA GLU A 222 12.70 -26.31 -8.99
C GLU A 222 12.18 -26.57 -10.43
N ILE A 223 11.86 -25.50 -11.17
CA ILE A 223 11.34 -25.57 -12.54
C ILE A 223 12.47 -25.52 -13.58
N LYS A 224 12.26 -26.19 -14.72
CA LYS A 224 13.27 -26.34 -15.78
C LYS A 224 12.71 -25.87 -17.12
N ASN A 225 13.63 -25.62 -18.06
CA ASN A 225 13.30 -25.36 -19.45
C ASN A 225 12.36 -24.16 -19.68
N ILE A 226 12.51 -23.10 -18.88
CA ILE A 226 11.63 -21.93 -18.93
C ILE A 226 12.24 -20.89 -19.87
N ASP A 227 11.43 -20.36 -20.79
CA ASP A 227 11.83 -19.15 -21.52
C ASP A 227 11.34 -17.92 -20.76
N LEU A 228 12.27 -17.03 -20.41
CA LEU A 228 11.98 -15.78 -19.73
C LEU A 228 12.05 -14.63 -20.73
N THR A 229 11.00 -13.84 -20.81
CA THR A 229 11.06 -12.54 -21.47
C THR A 229 11.27 -11.47 -20.40
N VAL A 230 12.35 -10.70 -20.53
CA VAL A 230 12.84 -9.83 -19.45
C VAL A 230 13.29 -8.47 -19.95
N ASP A 231 13.11 -7.46 -19.11
CA ASP A 231 13.75 -6.15 -19.27
C ASP A 231 14.81 -5.99 -18.16
N GLY A 232 16.02 -5.60 -18.54
CA GLY A 232 17.13 -5.51 -17.60
C GLY A 232 18.23 -4.54 -18.02
N ILE A 233 19.20 -4.38 -17.13
CA ILE A 233 20.40 -3.60 -17.40
C ILE A 233 21.55 -4.53 -17.72
N TYR A 234 22.17 -4.27 -18.86
CA TYR A 234 23.41 -4.92 -19.23
C TYR A 234 24.61 -4.02 -18.93
N ASP A 235 25.49 -4.49 -18.06
CA ASP A 235 26.80 -3.89 -17.83
C ASP A 235 27.84 -4.56 -18.74
N LYS A 236 28.34 -3.80 -19.72
CA LYS A 236 29.28 -4.30 -20.72
C LYS A 236 30.66 -4.60 -20.15
N GLU A 237 31.07 -3.91 -19.09
CA GLU A 237 32.40 -4.06 -18.49
C GLU A 237 32.48 -5.33 -17.65
N THR A 238 31.43 -5.57 -16.84
CA THR A 238 31.38 -6.73 -15.95
C THR A 238 30.75 -7.96 -16.60
N GLY A 239 30.03 -7.80 -17.71
CA GLY A 239 29.27 -8.89 -18.33
C GLY A 239 28.00 -9.27 -17.56
N ILE A 240 27.60 -8.49 -16.56
CA ILE A 240 26.43 -8.74 -15.72
C ILE A 240 25.17 -8.19 -16.41
N TYR A 241 24.14 -9.02 -16.49
CA TYR A 241 22.80 -8.62 -16.91
C TYR A 241 21.83 -8.73 -15.73
N ARG A 242 21.36 -7.59 -15.24
CA ARG A 242 20.47 -7.54 -14.08
C ARG A 242 19.02 -7.34 -14.52
N ILE A 243 18.19 -8.34 -14.24
CA ILE A 243 16.76 -8.34 -14.58
C ILE A 243 16.00 -7.52 -13.56
N GLU A 244 15.16 -6.62 -14.06
CA GLU A 244 14.31 -5.76 -13.22
C GLU A 244 12.84 -5.85 -13.56
N ARG A 245 12.55 -6.55 -14.65
CA ARG A 245 11.21 -6.97 -14.99
C ARG A 245 11.23 -8.31 -15.71
N ILE A 246 10.27 -9.16 -15.37
CA ILE A 246 9.90 -10.33 -16.15
C ILE A 246 8.52 -10.08 -16.73
N THR A 247 8.40 -10.13 -18.05
CA THR A 247 7.12 -9.92 -18.76
C THR A 247 6.39 -11.22 -19.01
N SER A 248 7.12 -12.32 -19.23
CA SER A 248 6.51 -13.63 -19.40
C SER A 248 7.41 -14.78 -18.96
N PHE A 249 6.76 -15.84 -18.51
CA PHE A 249 7.34 -17.16 -18.31
C PHE A 249 6.71 -18.10 -19.34
N LYS A 250 7.50 -18.75 -20.19
CA LYS A 250 7.00 -19.73 -21.18
C LYS A 250 7.56 -21.11 -20.91
N ASN A 251 6.88 -22.11 -21.48
CA ASN A 251 7.22 -23.53 -21.36
C ASN A 251 7.16 -24.04 -19.90
N LEU A 252 6.25 -23.49 -19.09
CA LEU A 252 6.03 -24.02 -17.74
C LEU A 252 5.28 -25.36 -17.84
N GLU A 253 5.95 -26.44 -17.46
CA GLU A 253 5.32 -27.73 -17.19
C GLU A 253 4.51 -27.64 -15.89
N THR A 254 3.22 -27.97 -15.97
CA THR A 254 2.32 -27.88 -14.81
C THR A 254 2.13 -29.22 -14.13
N GLY A 255 2.16 -30.32 -14.89
CA GLY A 255 1.77 -31.63 -14.39
C GLY A 255 0.29 -31.70 -13.96
N ILE A 256 -0.53 -30.71 -14.36
CA ILE A 256 -1.96 -30.67 -14.04
C ILE A 256 -2.71 -31.42 -15.15
N ASP A 257 -3.13 -32.64 -14.84
CA ASP A 257 -3.71 -33.60 -15.78
C ASP A 257 -5.24 -33.48 -15.96
N ARG A 258 -5.87 -32.65 -15.14
CA ARG A 258 -7.34 -32.52 -15.06
C ARG A 258 -7.78 -31.06 -15.15
N PRO A 259 -8.99 -30.80 -15.67
CA PRO A 259 -9.56 -29.45 -15.68
C PRO A 259 -9.72 -28.92 -14.25
N VAL A 260 -9.51 -27.60 -14.08
CA VAL A 260 -9.65 -26.92 -12.80
C VAL A 260 -10.98 -26.16 -12.76
N GLN A 261 -11.80 -26.46 -11.75
CA GLN A 261 -13.10 -25.82 -11.54
C GLN A 261 -13.07 -24.96 -10.28
N PHE A 262 -13.38 -23.68 -10.44
CA PHE A 262 -13.45 -22.74 -9.32
C PHE A 262 -14.87 -22.62 -8.77
N HIS A 263 -14.99 -22.72 -7.45
CA HIS A 263 -16.24 -22.67 -6.69
C HIS A 263 -16.21 -21.54 -5.66
N PHE A 264 -17.36 -20.95 -5.36
CA PHE A 264 -17.48 -19.83 -4.42
C PHE A 264 -18.50 -20.12 -3.32
N THR A 265 -18.05 -20.03 -2.07
CA THR A 265 -18.90 -20.34 -0.91
C THR A 265 -18.59 -19.45 0.29
N THR A 266 -19.39 -19.52 1.34
CA THR A 266 -19.14 -18.75 2.58
C THR A 266 -18.04 -19.39 3.42
N ARG A 267 -17.30 -18.58 4.20
CA ARG A 267 -16.22 -19.08 5.07
C ARG A 267 -16.69 -20.16 6.07
N LYS A 268 -17.92 -20.04 6.59
CA LYS A 268 -18.54 -21.04 7.49
C LYS A 268 -18.60 -22.43 6.83
N MET A 269 -18.94 -22.50 5.55
CA MET A 269 -18.98 -23.75 4.78
C MET A 269 -17.59 -24.40 4.65
N ILE A 270 -16.55 -23.61 4.34
CA ILE A 270 -15.17 -24.14 4.24
C ILE A 270 -14.67 -24.66 5.59
N GLN A 271 -14.95 -23.96 6.69
CA GLN A 271 -14.55 -24.40 8.03
C GLN A 271 -15.27 -25.68 8.46
N GLN A 272 -16.55 -25.84 8.12
CA GLN A 272 -17.32 -27.06 8.38
C GLN A 272 -16.78 -28.27 7.60
N ILE A 273 -16.31 -28.05 6.36
CA ILE A 273 -15.69 -29.11 5.55
C ILE A 273 -14.30 -29.49 6.09
N LYS A 274 -13.54 -28.52 6.61
CA LYS A 274 -12.19 -28.76 7.16
C LYS A 274 -12.18 -29.41 8.54
N ASN A 275 -13.20 -29.16 9.38
CA ASN A 275 -13.30 -29.70 10.74
C ASN A 275 -14.62 -30.46 10.97
N PRO A 276 -14.68 -31.77 10.67
CA PRO A 276 -15.88 -32.57 10.93
C PRO A 276 -16.00 -32.91 12.44
N GLN A 277 -16.73 -32.06 13.17
CA GLN A 277 -17.29 -32.21 14.54
C GLN A 277 -16.36 -32.34 15.79
N VAL A 278 -16.63 -31.48 16.79
CA VAL A 278 -16.89 -31.91 18.18
C VAL A 278 -18.12 -31.14 18.70
N GLN A 279 -19.30 -31.75 18.62
CA GLN A 279 -20.46 -31.31 19.41
C GLN A 279 -20.23 -31.78 20.86
N ARG A 280 -19.95 -30.85 21.77
CA ARG A 280 -20.20 -31.06 23.21
C ARG A 280 -21.30 -30.10 23.65
N SER A 281 -22.40 -30.70 24.06
CA SER A 281 -23.61 -30.10 24.62
C SER A 281 -23.29 -29.21 25.83
N ASN A 282 -23.55 -27.91 25.72
CA ASN A 282 -23.75 -27.06 26.88
C ASN A 282 -25.04 -26.26 26.67
N LYS A 283 -25.98 -26.44 27.61
CA LYS A 283 -27.28 -25.74 27.65
C LYS A 283 -27.07 -24.22 27.70
N PRO A 284 -27.85 -23.41 26.96
CA PRO A 284 -27.76 -21.96 27.04
C PRO A 284 -28.38 -21.46 28.35
N LYS A 285 -27.64 -20.63 29.09
CA LYS A 285 -28.20 -19.73 30.12
C LYS A 285 -28.63 -18.44 29.43
N LEU A 286 -29.87 -18.07 29.67
CA LEU A 286 -30.51 -16.83 29.23
C LEU A 286 -29.82 -15.62 29.86
N THR A 287 -29.27 -14.70 29.05
CA THR A 287 -29.02 -13.33 29.49
C THR A 287 -29.45 -12.34 28.41
N ASN A 288 -30.52 -11.61 28.73
CA ASN A 288 -30.99 -10.44 28.01
C ASN A 288 -29.90 -9.36 27.98
N SER A 289 -29.53 -8.89 26.79
CA SER A 289 -29.21 -7.48 26.60
C SER A 289 -29.51 -7.09 25.15
N SER A 290 -30.49 -6.19 25.01
CA SER A 290 -30.84 -5.50 23.78
C SER A 290 -29.64 -4.67 23.31
N LYS A 291 -29.03 -5.05 22.19
CA LYS A 291 -28.15 -4.15 21.43
C LYS A 291 -28.88 -3.72 20.17
N GLU A 292 -29.17 -2.43 20.13
CA GLU A 292 -29.68 -1.70 18.98
C GLU A 292 -28.83 -1.98 17.73
N LYS A 293 -29.52 -2.10 16.59
CA LYS A 293 -28.92 -2.27 15.28
C LYS A 293 -28.08 -1.05 14.92
N LEU A 294 -26.77 -1.14 15.12
CA LEU A 294 -25.81 -0.21 14.50
C LEU A 294 -25.60 -0.60 13.04
N ASN A 295 -25.82 0.37 12.15
CA ASN A 295 -25.64 0.31 10.71
C ASN A 295 -24.27 -0.29 10.33
N GLN A 296 -24.28 -1.43 9.62
CA GLN A 296 -23.08 -2.17 9.19
C GLN A 296 -22.42 -1.61 7.91
N ASN A 297 -22.57 -0.33 7.60
CA ASN A 297 -22.01 0.27 6.38
C ASN A 297 -20.80 1.18 6.67
N ALA A 298 -19.87 0.71 7.50
CA ALA A 298 -18.53 1.27 7.57
C ALA A 298 -17.62 0.46 6.65
N ASP A 299 -17.64 0.78 5.35
CA ASP A 299 -16.64 0.34 4.39
C ASP A 299 -15.30 1.02 4.68
N ALA A 300 -14.59 0.52 5.69
CA ALA A 300 -13.17 0.75 5.84
C ALA A 300 -12.44 -0.29 4.98
N ASP A 301 -12.45 -0.09 3.66
CA ASP A 301 -11.81 -1.03 2.75
C ASP A 301 -10.68 -0.38 1.96
N ILE A 302 -9.47 -0.58 2.45
CA ILE A 302 -8.24 -0.28 1.69
C ILE A 302 -8.15 -1.21 0.48
N ASP A 303 -8.82 -2.37 0.50
CA ASP A 303 -8.81 -3.32 -0.60
C ASP A 303 -9.61 -2.75 -1.78
N GLN A 304 -10.73 -2.02 -1.55
CA GLN A 304 -11.49 -1.28 -2.58
C GLN A 304 -10.62 -0.31 -3.42
N ARG A 305 -9.58 0.29 -2.82
CA ARG A 305 -8.67 1.20 -3.52
C ARG A 305 -7.58 0.49 -4.31
N LEU A 306 -7.14 -0.68 -3.84
CA LEU A 306 -6.10 -1.49 -4.49
C LEU A 306 -6.61 -2.26 -5.72
N ILE A 307 -7.92 -2.58 -5.82
CA ILE A 307 -8.50 -3.29 -6.99
C ILE A 307 -8.38 -2.49 -8.29
N LYS A 308 -8.29 -1.16 -8.22
CA LYS A 308 -8.12 -0.30 -9.41
C LYS A 308 -6.68 -0.22 -9.92
N LEU A 309 -5.74 -0.89 -9.26
CA LEU A 309 -4.33 -0.71 -9.50
C LEU A 309 -3.64 -2.07 -9.74
N ARG A 310 -4.01 -2.72 -10.83
CA ARG A 310 -3.32 -3.95 -11.30
C ARG A 310 -2.14 -3.52 -12.18
N ASN A 311 -0.93 -3.96 -11.83
CA ASN A 311 0.15 -4.05 -12.82
C ASN A 311 -0.32 -4.95 -13.99
N LEU A 312 0.32 -4.89 -15.16
CA LEU A 312 0.15 -5.98 -16.15
C LEU A 312 0.87 -7.22 -15.61
N PRO A 313 0.19 -8.20 -14.98
CA PRO A 313 0.90 -9.32 -14.38
C PRO A 313 1.72 -10.04 -15.46
N ALA A 314 2.93 -10.49 -15.11
CA ALA A 314 3.71 -11.30 -16.04
C ALA A 314 2.88 -12.50 -16.49
N GLU A 315 2.88 -12.75 -17.79
CA GLU A 315 2.09 -13.80 -18.40
C GLU A 315 2.78 -15.15 -18.22
N ILE A 316 2.03 -16.17 -17.80
CA ILE A 316 2.56 -17.52 -17.67
C ILE A 316 1.96 -18.38 -18.77
N TYR A 317 2.80 -18.87 -19.66
CA TYR A 317 2.46 -19.79 -20.73
C TYR A 317 2.90 -21.18 -20.32
N THR A 318 1.92 -22.07 -20.23
CA THR A 318 2.08 -23.46 -19.80
C THR A 318 2.18 -24.35 -21.01
N ILE A 319 2.89 -25.48 -20.89
CA ILE A 319 2.95 -26.48 -21.97
C ILE A 319 1.57 -27.13 -22.12
N GLU A 320 0.93 -27.43 -20.99
CA GLU A 320 -0.43 -27.93 -20.98
C GLU A 320 -1.44 -26.78 -20.95
N ASP A 321 -2.47 -26.86 -21.78
CA ASP A 321 -3.59 -25.92 -21.75
C ASP A 321 -4.42 -26.13 -20.47
N LEU A 322 -4.27 -25.21 -19.52
CA LEU A 322 -5.07 -25.20 -18.29
C LEU A 322 -6.52 -24.87 -18.60
N LYS A 323 -7.38 -25.89 -18.60
CA LYS A 323 -8.84 -25.73 -18.72
C LYS A 323 -9.40 -25.24 -17.38
N ILE A 324 -9.61 -23.93 -17.28
CA ILE A 324 -10.18 -23.27 -16.11
C ILE A 324 -11.64 -22.92 -16.38
N SER A 325 -12.53 -23.31 -15.47
CA SER A 325 -13.95 -22.92 -15.53
C SER A 325 -14.42 -22.35 -14.19
N LEU A 326 -15.38 -21.42 -14.28
CA LEU A 326 -16.02 -20.79 -13.15
C LEU A 326 -17.42 -21.36 -13.01
N GLU A 327 -17.66 -22.19 -11.99
CA GLU A 327 -19.00 -22.68 -11.71
C GLU A 327 -19.65 -21.79 -10.64
N THR A 328 -20.76 -21.13 -11.01
CA THR A 328 -21.73 -20.64 -10.02
C THR A 328 -22.17 -21.81 -9.14
N PRO A 329 -22.38 -21.60 -7.83
CA PRO A 329 -22.56 -22.68 -6.87
C PRO A 329 -23.59 -23.67 -7.38
N PRO A 330 -23.34 -24.99 -7.23
CA PRO A 330 -24.21 -25.99 -7.81
C PRO A 330 -25.65 -25.73 -7.37
N THR A 331 -26.53 -25.51 -8.34
CA THR A 331 -27.96 -25.58 -8.14
C THR A 331 -28.26 -26.88 -7.40
N LYS A 332 -28.94 -26.73 -6.27
CA LYS A 332 -29.35 -27.73 -5.28
C LYS A 332 -29.84 -29.08 -5.86
N THR A 333 -28.98 -29.90 -6.46
CA THR A 333 -29.49 -31.19 -7.00
C THR A 333 -28.53 -32.38 -7.03
N THR A 334 -27.22 -32.24 -6.80
CA THR A 334 -26.34 -33.45 -6.92
C THR A 334 -25.51 -33.81 -5.68
N VAL A 335 -25.36 -32.90 -4.70
CA VAL A 335 -24.73 -33.22 -3.39
C VAL A 335 -25.74 -33.73 -2.35
N ARG A 336 -27.04 -33.70 -2.69
CA ARG A 336 -28.14 -33.98 -1.75
C ARG A 336 -28.28 -35.45 -1.33
N ASN A 337 -27.72 -36.41 -2.08
CA ASN A 337 -28.06 -37.82 -1.88
C ASN A 337 -27.07 -38.65 -1.04
N LYS A 338 -25.98 -38.07 -0.52
CA LYS A 338 -25.07 -38.80 0.40
C LYS A 338 -24.92 -38.22 1.81
N ILE A 339 -25.39 -36.99 2.08
CA ILE A 339 -25.15 -36.32 3.38
C ILE A 339 -26.44 -36.07 4.20
N LEU A 340 -27.62 -36.09 3.58
CA LEU A 340 -28.90 -35.90 4.27
C LEU A 340 -29.57 -37.24 4.62
N LYS A 341 -29.07 -37.89 5.68
CA LYS A 341 -29.90 -38.85 6.44
C LYS A 341 -29.87 -38.65 7.96
N LYS A 342 -29.30 -37.55 8.46
CA LYS A 342 -29.47 -37.13 9.85
C LYS A 342 -29.59 -35.61 9.94
N MET A 343 -30.67 -35.19 10.60
CA MET A 343 -30.97 -33.83 11.07
C MET A 343 -31.51 -32.85 10.02
N ASP A 344 -32.75 -33.11 9.62
CA ASP A 344 -33.72 -32.02 9.50
C ASP A 344 -34.12 -31.59 10.93
N GLU A 345 -34.42 -30.30 11.09
CA GLU A 345 -34.80 -29.55 12.31
C GLU A 345 -33.66 -28.77 13.00
N ASN A 346 -33.37 -27.57 12.47
CA ASN A 346 -33.56 -26.33 13.23
C ASN A 346 -33.32 -25.10 12.34
N LYS A 347 -34.35 -24.26 12.24
CA LYS A 347 -34.35 -23.01 11.48
C LYS A 347 -33.55 -21.93 12.23
N ASN A 348 -32.77 -21.16 11.45
CA ASN A 348 -32.40 -19.76 11.62
C ASN A 348 -32.36 -19.18 13.03
N GLN A 349 -31.15 -19.02 13.60
CA GLN A 349 -30.81 -17.87 14.44
C GLN A 349 -29.32 -17.52 14.23
N ASP A 350 -29.05 -16.27 13.83
CA ASP A 350 -27.72 -15.68 13.83
C ASP A 350 -27.34 -15.35 15.28
N GLU A 351 -26.38 -16.10 15.84
CA GLU A 351 -25.68 -15.72 17.07
C GLU A 351 -24.29 -15.20 16.73
N GLY A 352 -24.00 -13.99 17.20
CA GLY A 352 -22.67 -13.41 17.17
C GLY A 352 -21.91 -13.67 18.45
N PHE A 353 -20.61 -13.97 18.35
CA PHE A 353 -19.62 -13.45 19.30
C PHE A 353 -18.16 -13.56 18.81
N ALA A 354 -17.40 -12.53 19.22
CA ALA A 354 -15.96 -12.33 19.41
C ALA A 354 -14.91 -12.83 18.39
N GLY A 355 -14.38 -11.86 17.64
CA GLY A 355 -12.93 -11.70 17.52
C GLY A 355 -12.52 -10.53 18.41
N GLY A 356 -11.82 -10.80 19.50
CA GLY A 356 -11.27 -9.78 20.38
C GLY A 356 -10.16 -9.01 19.69
N GLU A 357 -10.39 -7.73 19.45
CA GLU A 357 -9.35 -6.70 19.36
C GLU A 357 -9.84 -5.51 20.19
N GLY A 358 -9.47 -5.54 21.47
CA GLY A 358 -9.34 -4.40 22.37
C GLY A 358 -8.10 -4.71 23.22
N ASP A 359 -7.23 -3.79 23.61
CA ASP A 359 -7.24 -2.35 23.55
C ASP A 359 -5.76 -1.92 23.58
N ILE A 360 -5.39 -0.88 22.84
CA ILE A 360 -4.27 -0.03 23.26
C ILE A 360 -4.76 1.41 23.15
N GLU A 361 -5.22 1.88 24.30
CA GLU A 361 -5.34 3.25 24.77
C GLU A 361 -4.90 4.36 23.79
N GLY A 362 -5.91 4.99 23.20
CA GLY A 362 -6.01 6.44 23.07
C GLY A 362 -7.46 6.77 23.42
N THR A 363 -7.69 7.18 24.65
CA THR A 363 -8.98 7.45 25.32
C THR A 363 -10.12 7.82 24.38
N ILE A 364 -11.16 6.97 24.37
CA ILE A 364 -12.47 7.28 23.80
C ILE A 364 -13.22 8.10 24.86
N PRO A 365 -13.60 9.37 24.63
CA PRO A 365 -14.67 9.96 25.42
C PRO A 365 -15.95 9.21 25.07
N GLY A 366 -16.61 8.66 26.08
CA GLY A 366 -17.89 8.00 25.93
C GLY A 366 -18.88 8.89 25.18
N PHE A 367 -19.77 8.24 24.44
CA PHE A 367 -20.95 8.87 23.86
C PHE A 367 -21.76 9.55 24.96
N THR A 368 -21.49 10.82 25.22
CA THR A 368 -22.49 11.77 25.67
C THR A 368 -23.19 12.30 24.43
N HIS A 369 -24.52 12.38 24.47
CA HIS A 369 -25.28 13.12 23.47
C HIS A 369 -24.83 14.57 23.50
N GLU A 370 -23.80 14.90 22.73
CA GLU A 370 -23.38 16.27 22.50
C GLU A 370 -24.33 16.88 21.49
N SER A 371 -24.89 18.02 21.91
CA SER A 371 -25.83 18.87 21.20
C SER A 371 -25.42 19.14 19.75
N ASP A 372 -26.38 19.56 18.92
CA ASP A 372 -26.14 20.13 17.58
C ASP A 372 -25.43 21.51 17.67
N THR A 373 -24.39 21.63 18.49
CA THR A 373 -23.59 22.83 18.61
C THR A 373 -22.58 22.88 17.47
N GLN A 374 -22.76 23.88 16.61
CA GLN A 374 -21.79 24.24 15.59
C GLN A 374 -20.51 24.71 16.29
N ILE A 375 -19.36 24.13 15.94
CA ILE A 375 -18.07 24.56 16.49
C ILE A 375 -17.70 25.87 15.79
N GLU A 376 -17.52 26.91 16.60
CA GLU A 376 -17.03 28.22 16.16
C GLU A 376 -15.60 28.10 15.62
N ARG A 377 -15.30 28.83 14.54
CA ARG A 377 -14.01 28.74 13.83
C ARG A 377 -13.00 29.73 14.40
N ILE A 378 -12.71 29.58 15.68
CA ILE A 378 -11.79 30.46 16.43
C ILE A 378 -10.42 30.54 15.74
N THR A 379 -9.92 29.43 15.17
CA THR A 379 -8.66 29.42 14.41
C THR A 379 -8.70 30.39 13.21
N HIS A 380 -9.83 30.49 12.52
CA HIS A 380 -9.98 31.39 11.38
C HIS A 380 -10.03 32.85 11.84
N GLU A 381 -10.77 33.14 12.90
CA GLU A 381 -10.87 34.50 13.46
C GLU A 381 -9.51 35.02 13.94
N ASP A 382 -8.75 34.17 14.64
CA ASP A 382 -7.40 34.50 15.07
C ASP A 382 -6.47 34.72 13.88
N LEU A 383 -6.58 33.88 12.83
CA LEU A 383 -5.81 34.05 11.61
C LEU A 383 -6.11 35.38 10.90
N ILE A 384 -7.38 35.77 10.77
CA ILE A 384 -7.77 37.05 10.16
C ILE A 384 -7.16 38.24 10.91
N LYS A 385 -7.16 38.21 12.24
CA LYS A 385 -6.53 39.28 13.05
C LYS A 385 -5.03 39.38 12.77
N VAL A 386 -4.33 38.26 12.61
CA VAL A 386 -2.90 38.25 12.23
C VAL A 386 -2.70 38.79 10.82
N LEU A 387 -3.54 38.40 9.86
CA LEU A 387 -3.45 38.85 8.47
C LEU A 387 -3.64 40.38 8.39
N ASN A 388 -4.57 40.95 9.15
CA ASN A 388 -4.73 42.40 9.22
C ASN A 388 -3.46 43.11 9.73
N GLN A 389 -2.80 42.55 10.76
CA GLN A 389 -1.53 43.07 11.26
C GLN A 389 -0.41 42.99 10.21
N ILE A 390 -0.41 41.95 9.37
CA ILE A 390 0.55 41.81 8.25
C ILE A 390 0.26 42.85 7.14
N GLU A 391 -1.01 43.17 6.86
CA GLU A 391 -1.35 44.23 5.88
C GLU A 391 -0.93 45.62 6.35
N GLU A 392 -1.13 45.93 7.63
CA GLU A 392 -0.76 47.21 8.25
C GLU A 392 0.74 47.51 8.11
N VAL A 393 1.59 46.47 8.15
CA VAL A 393 3.06 46.61 8.00
C VAL A 393 3.55 46.53 6.55
N GLY A 394 2.65 46.66 5.56
CA GLY A 394 3.02 46.89 4.17
C GLY A 394 3.02 45.66 3.27
N TYR A 395 2.17 44.68 3.54
CA TYR A 395 1.95 43.52 2.68
C TYR A 395 0.55 43.57 2.05
N ASP A 396 0.39 42.93 0.89
CA ASP A 396 -0.89 42.60 0.28
C ASP A 396 -1.22 41.13 0.53
N ILE A 397 -2.49 40.84 0.80
CA ILE A 397 -2.97 39.49 1.08
C ILE A 397 -3.96 39.08 0.00
N LYS A 398 -3.75 37.89 -0.56
CA LYS A 398 -4.65 37.26 -1.52
C LYS A 398 -5.04 35.88 -1.02
N GLU A 399 -6.34 35.66 -0.81
CA GLU A 399 -6.87 34.33 -0.54
C GLU A 399 -6.67 33.42 -1.76
N ILE A 400 -6.09 32.24 -1.54
CA ILE A 400 -5.90 31.22 -2.57
C ILE A 400 -6.86 30.06 -2.37
N TYR A 401 -7.01 29.62 -1.11
CA TYR A 401 -7.90 28.53 -0.76
C TYR A 401 -8.40 28.69 0.67
N ASN A 402 -9.70 28.81 0.84
CA ASN A 402 -10.36 28.79 2.14
C ASN A 402 -11.55 27.85 2.04
N SER A 403 -11.31 26.56 2.25
CA SER A 403 -12.35 25.56 2.02
C SER A 403 -12.15 24.33 2.89
N PRO A 404 -13.24 23.55 3.11
CA PRO A 404 -13.15 22.29 3.80
C PRO A 404 -12.07 21.37 3.26
N PHE A 405 -11.49 20.54 4.12
CA PHE A 405 -10.73 19.39 3.69
C PHE A 405 -11.61 18.51 2.80
N LYS A 406 -11.17 18.25 1.56
CA LYS A 406 -11.81 17.23 0.73
C LYS A 406 -11.66 15.89 1.40
N LYS A 407 -12.75 15.12 1.46
CA LYS A 407 -12.73 13.79 2.02
C LYS A 407 -11.87 12.88 1.16
N HIS A 408 -10.73 12.47 1.70
CA HIS A 408 -9.89 11.44 1.11
C HIS A 408 -9.91 10.18 1.98
N ASN A 409 -10.81 9.24 1.68
CA ASN A 409 -10.83 7.95 2.35
C ASN A 409 -9.45 7.25 2.23
N PRO A 410 -9.05 6.31 3.10
CA PRO A 410 -9.63 6.03 4.41
C PRO A 410 -9.24 7.09 5.48
N PHE A 411 -8.56 8.18 5.10
CA PHE A 411 -8.00 9.12 6.07
C PHE A 411 -9.10 9.94 6.77
N ARG A 412 -9.01 9.95 8.10
CA ARG A 412 -9.88 10.73 8.99
C ARG A 412 -9.22 12.07 9.29
N GLY A 413 -9.98 12.99 9.89
CA GLY A 413 -9.51 14.33 10.25
C GLY A 413 -10.05 15.45 9.37
N HIS A 414 -10.71 15.12 8.27
CA HIS A 414 -11.48 16.06 7.45
C HIS A 414 -12.72 16.62 8.17
N ASN A 415 -13.15 15.98 9.27
CA ASN A 415 -14.18 16.49 10.18
C ASN A 415 -13.56 17.00 11.49
N PHE A 416 -14.28 17.89 12.17
CA PHE A 416 -14.08 18.16 13.59
C PHE A 416 -14.48 16.98 14.47
N SER A 417 -14.11 17.05 15.75
CA SER A 417 -14.41 16.04 16.79
C SER A 417 -15.90 15.70 16.89
N ASN A 418 -16.79 16.67 16.64
CA ASN A 418 -18.24 16.46 16.62
C ASN A 418 -18.75 15.56 15.48
N GLY A 419 -17.88 15.19 14.53
CA GLY A 419 -18.18 14.28 13.42
C GLY A 419 -19.11 14.83 12.33
N LYS A 420 -19.81 15.95 12.59
CA LYS A 420 -20.82 16.55 11.71
C LYS A 420 -20.28 17.71 10.87
N GLN A 421 -19.32 18.47 11.40
CA GLN A 421 -18.77 19.66 10.75
C GLN A 421 -17.43 19.36 10.08
N LEU A 422 -17.25 19.87 8.86
CA LEU A 422 -16.00 19.74 8.11
C LEU A 422 -14.94 20.70 8.68
N ARG A 423 -13.70 20.21 8.75
CA ARG A 423 -12.51 20.99 9.09
C ARG A 423 -12.03 21.77 7.87
N TYR A 424 -11.57 22.99 8.07
CA TYR A 424 -11.08 23.85 7.00
C TYR A 424 -9.56 23.83 6.87
N PHE A 425 -9.11 24.08 5.63
CA PHE A 425 -7.72 24.36 5.30
C PHE A 425 -7.66 25.75 4.66
N TYR A 426 -6.80 26.61 5.22
CA TYR A 426 -6.66 28.01 4.83
C TYR A 426 -5.30 28.22 4.17
N VAL A 427 -5.29 28.87 3.00
CA VAL A 427 -4.09 29.21 2.24
C VAL A 427 -4.21 30.62 1.69
N TYR A 428 -3.26 31.46 2.10
CA TYR A 428 -3.15 32.85 1.67
C TYR A 428 -1.81 33.07 0.98
N LYS A 429 -1.80 33.86 -0.08
CA LYS A 429 -0.60 34.37 -0.75
C LYS A 429 -0.35 35.79 -0.25
N ILE A 430 0.82 36.00 0.33
CA ILE A 430 1.23 37.27 0.93
C ILE A 430 2.31 37.88 0.03
N ILE A 431 2.21 39.17 -0.25
CA ILE A 431 3.07 39.91 -1.17
C ILE A 431 3.59 41.16 -0.47
N ASN A 432 4.91 41.30 -0.33
CA ASN A 432 5.51 42.52 0.21
C ASN A 432 5.39 43.66 -0.82
N LYS A 433 4.84 44.80 -0.42
CA LYS A 433 4.61 45.95 -1.33
C LYS A 433 5.91 46.63 -1.79
N GLN A 434 6.97 46.53 -1.01
CA GLN A 434 8.23 47.25 -1.26
C GLN A 434 9.20 46.44 -2.13
N ASN A 435 9.45 45.18 -1.77
CA ASN A 435 10.44 44.33 -2.46
C ASN A 435 9.81 43.26 -3.36
N HIS A 436 8.47 43.19 -3.42
CA HIS A 436 7.70 42.20 -4.18
C HIS A 436 7.99 40.74 -3.83
N GLU A 437 8.59 40.48 -2.66
CA GLU A 437 8.75 39.14 -2.12
C GLU A 437 7.38 38.52 -1.83
N LYS A 438 7.24 37.23 -2.14
CA LYS A 438 5.96 36.52 -2.03
C LYS A 438 6.16 35.22 -1.27
N PHE A 439 5.15 34.84 -0.52
CA PHE A 439 5.09 33.54 0.16
C PHE A 439 3.64 33.10 0.35
N TYR A 440 3.45 31.81 0.62
CA TYR A 440 2.18 31.27 1.05
C TYR A 440 2.19 31.01 2.54
N LEU A 441 1.09 31.37 3.20
CA LEU A 441 0.77 31.03 4.58
C LEU A 441 -0.34 29.99 4.56
N CYS A 442 -0.10 28.86 5.22
CA CYS A 442 -1.01 27.73 5.31
C CYS A 442 -1.38 27.46 6.77
N GLU A 443 -2.67 27.33 7.06
CA GLU A 443 -3.21 27.11 8.40
C GLU A 443 -4.30 26.02 8.37
N ILE A 444 -4.33 25.15 9.39
CA ILE A 444 -5.33 24.10 9.54
C ILE A 444 -6.24 24.46 10.69
N ASP A 445 -7.55 24.38 10.47
CA ASP A 445 -8.51 24.66 11.54
C ASP A 445 -8.42 23.61 12.66
N THR A 446 -8.07 24.02 13.88
CA THR A 446 -8.01 23.16 15.07
C THR A 446 -8.95 23.64 16.18
N SER A 447 -10.03 24.35 15.82
CA SER A 447 -10.99 24.91 16.77
C SER A 447 -11.70 23.87 17.64
N ASP A 448 -11.69 22.60 17.22
CA ASP A 448 -12.27 21.46 17.94
C ASP A 448 -11.40 20.90 19.08
N GLY A 449 -10.40 21.65 19.53
CA GLY A 449 -9.54 21.29 20.66
C GLY A 449 -8.45 20.28 20.32
N LYS A 450 -8.23 19.96 19.04
CA LYS A 450 -7.03 19.21 18.63
C LYS A 450 -5.76 20.00 18.94
N LYS A 451 -4.65 19.27 19.12
CA LYS A 451 -3.32 19.87 19.32
C LYS A 451 -3.07 20.89 18.20
N ASN A 452 -2.76 22.13 18.59
CA ASN A 452 -2.41 23.19 17.63
C ASN A 452 -1.25 22.73 16.74
N ILE A 453 -1.46 22.84 15.45
CA ILE A 453 -0.47 22.59 14.42
C ILE A 453 0.15 23.95 14.11
N SER A 454 1.47 24.04 13.97
CA SER A 454 2.14 25.30 13.61
C SER A 454 1.59 25.91 12.32
N THR A 455 1.82 27.19 12.07
CA THR A 455 1.58 27.81 10.75
C THR A 455 2.67 27.40 9.78
N LEU A 456 2.32 26.95 8.58
CA LEU A 456 3.29 26.60 7.53
C LEU A 456 3.50 27.78 6.59
N LEU A 457 4.77 28.13 6.37
CA LEU A 457 5.19 29.13 5.41
C LEU A 457 5.95 28.47 4.26
N LEU A 458 5.56 28.79 3.02
CA LEU A 458 6.20 28.31 1.80
C LEU A 458 6.65 29.50 0.96
N ARG A 459 7.92 29.57 0.58
CA ARG A 459 8.40 30.63 -0.31
C ARG A 459 7.73 30.52 -1.68
N TYR A 460 7.41 31.66 -2.29
CA TYR A 460 6.81 31.69 -3.63
C TYR A 460 7.88 31.38 -4.68
N GLU A 461 8.00 30.10 -4.99
CA GLU A 461 8.86 29.55 -6.03
C GLU A 461 8.01 28.72 -6.99
N GLU A 462 8.54 28.43 -8.18
CA GLU A 462 7.85 27.67 -9.23
C GLU A 462 7.20 26.37 -8.71
N ARG A 463 7.95 25.58 -7.93
CA ARG A 463 7.46 24.30 -7.38
C ARG A 463 6.36 24.48 -6.33
N THR A 464 6.51 25.49 -5.48
CA THR A 464 5.50 25.85 -4.48
C THR A 464 4.23 26.34 -5.16
N GLN A 465 4.37 27.19 -6.18
CA GLN A 465 3.24 27.68 -6.95
C GLN A 465 2.49 26.53 -7.63
N LEU A 466 3.20 25.62 -8.28
CA LEU A 466 2.58 24.44 -8.89
C LEU A 466 1.83 23.60 -7.84
N LEU A 467 2.42 23.40 -6.66
CA LEU A 467 1.75 22.67 -5.58
C LEU A 467 0.49 23.38 -5.08
N ILE A 468 0.56 24.68 -4.82
CA ILE A 468 -0.51 25.43 -4.16
C ILE A 468 -1.61 25.86 -5.12
N GLU A 469 -1.26 26.33 -6.32
CA GLU A 469 -2.22 26.89 -7.27
C GLU A 469 -2.76 25.84 -8.25
N THR A 470 -2.10 24.68 -8.42
CA THR A 470 -2.55 23.61 -9.34
C THR A 470 -2.82 22.28 -8.62
N ASP A 471 -1.89 21.84 -7.78
CA ASP A 471 -1.87 20.49 -7.18
C ASP A 471 -2.32 20.47 -5.71
N LEU A 472 -3.14 21.43 -5.26
CA LEU A 472 -3.43 21.63 -3.83
C LEU A 472 -4.07 20.40 -3.17
N GLU A 473 -4.85 19.64 -3.95
CA GLU A 473 -5.45 18.39 -3.51
C GLU A 473 -4.41 17.36 -3.05
N LYS A 474 -3.21 17.37 -3.63
CA LYS A 474 -2.11 16.47 -3.23
C LYS A 474 -1.55 16.80 -1.86
N LEU A 475 -1.45 18.10 -1.57
CA LEU A 475 -1.07 18.59 -0.24
C LEU A 475 -2.15 18.25 0.78
N ASN A 476 -3.42 18.47 0.43
CA ASN A 476 -4.57 18.11 1.26
C ASN A 476 -4.53 16.63 1.67
N ASN A 477 -4.41 15.73 0.70
CA ASN A 477 -4.41 14.29 0.93
C ASN A 477 -3.19 13.84 1.75
N SER A 478 -2.02 14.46 1.51
CA SER A 478 -0.81 14.19 2.30
C SER A 478 -0.96 14.63 3.76
N ILE A 479 -1.58 15.78 4.05
CA ILE A 479 -1.89 16.24 5.41
C ILE A 479 -2.82 15.24 6.13
N LEU A 480 -3.89 14.82 5.46
CA LEU A 480 -4.85 13.86 6.03
C LEU A 480 -4.20 12.51 6.33
N SER A 481 -3.29 12.03 5.47
CA SER A 481 -2.56 10.78 5.69
C SER A 481 -1.64 10.79 6.91
N GLN A 482 -1.23 11.97 7.38
CA GLN A 482 -0.38 12.18 8.55
C GLN A 482 -1.17 12.69 9.76
N SER A 483 -2.48 12.42 9.78
CA SER A 483 -3.37 12.79 10.88
C SER A 483 -3.34 14.29 11.21
N LEU A 484 -3.40 15.14 10.17
CA LEU A 484 -3.34 16.61 10.26
C LEU A 484 -1.96 17.15 10.68
N SER A 485 -0.88 16.55 10.21
CA SER A 485 0.48 17.10 10.40
C SER A 485 1.01 17.66 9.08
N TRP A 486 1.89 18.67 9.15
CA TRP A 486 2.55 19.17 7.94
C TRP A 486 3.44 18.10 7.31
N PRO A 487 3.23 17.75 6.03
CA PRO A 487 3.91 16.63 5.42
C PRO A 487 5.30 17.06 4.92
N LYS A 488 6.23 17.29 5.87
CA LYS A 488 7.55 17.88 5.61
C LYS A 488 8.35 17.10 4.57
N LYS A 489 8.39 15.76 4.66
CA LYS A 489 9.06 14.90 3.67
C LYS A 489 8.41 14.97 2.29
N PHE A 490 7.09 15.07 2.23
CA PHE A 490 6.39 15.27 0.95
C PHE A 490 6.78 16.61 0.32
N LEU A 491 6.84 17.69 1.09
CA LEU A 491 7.30 18.98 0.59
C LEU A 491 8.76 18.91 0.12
N SER A 492 9.69 18.48 0.99
CA SER A 492 11.13 18.52 0.72
C SER A 492 11.60 17.47 -0.29
N GLU A 493 11.24 16.21 -0.09
CA GLU A 493 11.79 15.08 -0.84
C GLU A 493 10.95 14.80 -2.08
N ILE A 494 9.61 14.80 -1.96
CA ILE A 494 8.72 14.44 -3.08
C ILE A 494 8.50 15.62 -4.03
N ARG A 495 8.16 16.80 -3.50
CA ARG A 495 7.88 18.00 -4.29
C ARG A 495 9.12 18.87 -4.53
N GLY A 496 10.24 18.57 -3.85
CA GLY A 496 11.48 19.33 -4.02
C GLY A 496 11.37 20.78 -3.54
N ILE A 497 10.46 21.07 -2.62
CA ILE A 497 10.25 22.38 -2.00
C ILE A 497 11.08 22.39 -0.72
N THR A 498 12.22 23.09 -0.73
CA THR A 498 13.12 23.17 0.42
C THR A 498 12.99 24.48 1.18
N ALA A 499 12.51 25.54 0.52
CA ALA A 499 12.24 26.85 1.12
C ALA A 499 10.88 26.86 1.83
N PHE A 500 10.80 26.13 2.96
CA PHE A 500 9.64 26.17 3.85
C PHE A 500 10.04 26.13 5.32
N THR A 501 9.19 26.69 6.17
CA THR A 501 9.36 26.68 7.62
C THR A 501 8.00 26.59 8.30
N THR A 502 8.02 26.26 9.59
CA THR A 502 6.82 26.22 10.42
C THR A 502 7.00 27.15 11.61
N ILE A 503 5.96 27.89 11.98
CA ILE A 503 5.96 28.81 13.11
C ILE A 503 4.96 28.33 14.16
N ASN A 504 5.43 28.19 15.39
CA ASN A 504 4.53 27.88 16.49
C ASN A 504 3.70 29.11 16.84
N HIS A 505 2.41 28.89 17.07
CA HIS A 505 1.53 29.89 17.68
C HIS A 505 2.13 30.44 18.97
N PRO A 506 1.94 31.73 19.28
CA PRO A 506 2.21 32.21 20.63
C PRO A 506 1.31 31.48 21.65
N SER A 507 1.73 31.47 22.93
CA SER A 507 1.00 30.73 23.97
C SER A 507 -0.41 31.31 24.16
N LYS A 508 -1.44 30.46 24.27
CA LYS A 508 -2.82 30.89 24.57
C LYS A 508 -2.94 31.64 25.90
N GLN A 509 -2.04 31.42 26.86
CA GLN A 509 -1.97 32.24 28.08
C GLN A 509 -1.62 33.70 27.76
N LYS A 510 -0.74 33.94 26.78
CA LYS A 510 -0.44 35.30 26.31
C LYS A 510 -1.61 35.93 25.55
N GLN A 511 -2.46 35.13 24.88
CA GLN A 511 -3.61 35.66 24.14
C GLN A 511 -4.64 36.37 25.05
N LEU A 512 -4.76 35.95 26.31
CA LEU A 512 -5.67 36.54 27.29
C LEU A 512 -5.09 37.78 27.98
N ASP A 513 -3.75 37.87 28.04
CA ASP A 513 -3.04 38.85 28.88
C ASP A 513 -2.26 39.91 28.07
N ASP A 514 -2.17 39.79 26.74
CA ASP A 514 -1.30 40.61 25.88
C ASP A 514 -2.06 41.25 24.71
N GLU A 515 -2.20 42.58 24.74
CA GLU A 515 -2.82 43.37 23.64
C GLU A 515 -2.08 43.20 22.31
N ASN A 516 -0.80 42.80 22.32
CA ASN A 516 0.03 42.67 21.13
C ASN A 516 0.14 41.23 20.60
N TYR A 517 -0.64 40.27 21.11
CA TYR A 517 -0.54 38.86 20.72
C TYR A 517 -0.53 38.62 19.19
N TYR A 518 -1.44 39.28 18.45
CA TYR A 518 -1.54 39.11 17.00
C TYR A 518 -0.41 39.84 16.26
N ALA A 519 0.03 41.00 16.75
CA ALA A 519 1.18 41.73 16.21
C ALA A 519 2.48 40.94 16.37
N ASP A 520 2.68 40.32 17.54
CA ASP A 520 3.81 39.44 17.82
C ASP A 520 3.84 38.22 16.89
N TRP A 521 2.68 37.62 16.63
CA TRP A 521 2.57 36.50 15.70
C TRP A 521 2.86 36.94 14.26
N ALA A 522 2.28 38.07 13.81
CA ALA A 522 2.56 38.66 12.50
C ALA A 522 4.06 38.95 12.32
N GLN A 523 4.71 39.53 13.33
CA GLN A 523 6.14 39.83 13.30
C GLN A 523 6.98 38.55 13.19
N ARG A 524 6.62 37.48 13.91
CA ARG A 524 7.30 36.17 13.77
C ARG A 524 7.19 35.63 12.35
N ILE A 525 6.01 35.75 11.72
CA ILE A 525 5.80 35.33 10.33
C ILE A 525 6.74 36.08 9.39
N ILE A 526 6.77 37.41 9.50
CA ILE A 526 7.58 38.27 8.64
C ILE A 526 9.07 38.02 8.84
N VAL A 527 9.55 37.93 10.08
CA VAL A 527 10.97 37.65 10.37
C VAL A 527 11.37 36.27 9.86
N LYS A 528 10.50 35.26 10.01
CA LYS A 528 10.84 33.91 9.59
C LYS A 528 10.83 33.73 8.08
N VAL A 529 9.98 34.47 7.35
CA VAL A 529 9.95 34.35 5.89
C VAL A 529 11.25 34.85 5.26
N GLN A 530 11.89 35.87 5.86
CA GLN A 530 13.19 36.38 5.42
C GLN A 530 14.33 35.38 5.60
N LEU A 531 14.11 34.30 6.38
CA LEU A 531 15.10 33.26 6.69
C LEU A 531 14.95 32.01 5.82
N ILE A 532 13.95 31.94 4.94
CA ILE A 532 13.73 30.85 3.96
C ILE A 532 13.89 31.38 2.54
#